data_AF-A0A2E8A117-F1
#
_entry.id   AF-A0A2E8A117-F1
#
_cell.length_a   1.000
_cell.length_b   1.000
_cell.length_c   1.000
_cell.angle_alpha   90.00
_cell.angle_beta   90.00
_cell.angle_gamma   90.00
#
_symmetry.space_group_name_H-M   'P 1'
#
loop_
_entity.id
_entity.type
_entity.pdbx_description
1 polymer ?
#
loop_
_entity_poly.entity_id
_entity_poly.type
_entity_poly.pdbx_seq_one_letter_code
_entity_poly.pdbx_strand_id
1 'polypeptide(L)'
;VLLGLWQLQRAQEKQMLVDRYEARVDAKSVQVSQVRMAPGLAYFPARVKGQFEAQYQILLDNRVHEGRVGYDVLTPFRIQNGHMRILVNRGWVPMGPSRSQLPVLETPGQVQIISGHLYRPPERYFSLEKMLPTLADTIWQNLDLERFHTEAGYPLQPYVLRLDVGLPGVYQQLSPRYSDQWVDRHRGYAVQWFGLALVVLIGSVVLAWTHRVKR
;
A
#
# COMPACT_ATOMS: atom_id res chain seq x y z
N VAL A 1 -4.09 31.12 -3.53
CA VAL A 1 -3.01 31.01 -2.53
C VAL A 1 -3.24 29.90 -1.51
N LEU A 2 -4.39 29.85 -0.80
CA LEU A 2 -4.68 28.80 0.19
C LEU A 2 -4.54 27.36 -0.37
N LEU A 3 -5.04 27.11 -1.59
CA LEU A 3 -4.86 25.82 -2.27
C LEU A 3 -3.39 25.51 -2.58
N GLY A 4 -2.57 26.52 -2.88
CA GLY A 4 -1.13 26.35 -3.09
C GLY A 4 -0.40 25.98 -1.79
N LEU A 5 -0.75 26.63 -0.68
CA LEU A 5 -0.22 26.29 0.65
C LEU A 5 -0.60 24.87 1.06
N TRP A 6 -1.86 24.47 0.81
CA TRP A 6 -2.32 23.10 1.06
C TRP A 6 -1.54 22.07 0.24
N GLN A 7 -1.25 22.35 -1.03
CA GLN A 7 -0.42 21.48 -1.86
C GLN A 7 1.02 21.37 -1.33
N LEU A 8 1.62 22.47 -0.85
CA LEU A 8 2.95 22.43 -0.22
C LEU A 8 2.95 21.58 1.06
N GLN A 9 1.93 21.72 1.92
CA GLN A 9 1.79 20.88 3.10
C GLN A 9 1.69 19.40 2.73
N ARG A 10 0.91 19.06 1.70
CA ARG A 10 0.82 17.69 1.19
C ARG A 10 2.15 17.16 0.68
N ALA A 11 2.91 17.99 -0.03
CA ALA A 11 4.27 17.63 -0.46
C ALA A 11 5.17 17.32 0.75
N GLN A 12 5.15 18.13 1.81
CA GLN A 12 5.93 17.88 3.03
C GLN A 12 5.52 16.58 3.74
N GLU A 13 4.21 16.33 3.88
CA GLU A 13 3.70 15.06 4.41
C GLU A 13 4.20 13.86 3.61
N LYS A 14 4.25 13.99 2.28
CA LYS A 14 4.73 12.94 1.37
C LYS A 14 6.24 12.73 1.49
N GLN A 15 7.00 13.82 1.58
CA GLN A 15 8.45 13.77 1.75
C GLN A 15 8.83 13.00 3.02
N MET A 16 8.20 13.29 4.16
CA MET A 16 8.46 12.56 5.41
C MET A 16 8.20 11.05 5.31
N LEU A 17 7.29 10.61 4.43
CA LEU A 17 7.05 9.19 4.18
C LEU A 17 8.14 8.57 3.31
N VAL A 18 8.61 9.29 2.28
CA VAL A 18 9.74 8.89 1.43
C VAL A 18 11.01 8.78 2.28
N ASP A 19 11.36 9.81 3.04
CA ASP A 19 12.57 9.83 3.88
C ASP A 19 12.56 8.67 4.88
N ARG A 20 11.39 8.37 5.49
CA ARG A 20 11.25 7.24 6.42
C ARG A 20 11.40 5.90 5.72
N TYR A 21 10.91 5.78 4.49
CA TYR A 21 11.04 4.55 3.70
C TYR A 21 12.52 4.31 3.32
N GLU A 22 13.19 5.32 2.77
CA GLU A 22 14.60 5.25 2.37
C GLU A 22 15.53 4.97 3.54
N ALA A 23 15.30 5.57 4.70
CA ALA A 23 16.10 5.31 5.90
C ALA A 23 15.99 3.87 6.44
N ARG A 24 15.02 3.08 5.97
CA ARG A 24 14.69 1.76 6.53
C ARG A 24 14.80 0.62 5.54
N VAL A 25 14.64 0.88 4.24
CA VAL A 25 14.60 -0.16 3.20
C VAL A 25 15.88 -0.99 3.15
N ASP A 26 17.03 -0.37 3.45
CA ASP A 26 18.36 -0.99 3.48
C ASP A 26 18.86 -1.29 4.90
N ALA A 27 18.00 -1.18 5.91
CA ALA A 27 18.36 -1.49 7.29
C ALA A 27 18.64 -2.99 7.48
N LYS A 28 19.16 -3.37 8.64
CA LYS A 28 19.36 -4.80 8.97
C LYS A 28 18.02 -5.53 9.00
N SER A 29 17.95 -6.67 8.31
CA SER A 29 16.75 -7.51 8.26
C SER A 29 16.30 -7.94 9.66
N VAL A 30 15.01 -7.72 9.94
CA VAL A 30 14.32 -8.23 11.13
C VAL A 30 14.06 -9.73 10.95
N GLN A 31 14.35 -10.53 11.97
CA GLN A 31 13.97 -11.94 11.99
C GLN A 31 12.54 -12.06 12.54
N VAL A 32 11.59 -12.40 11.67
CA VAL A 32 10.22 -12.67 12.12
C VAL A 32 10.18 -14.02 12.84
N SER A 33 9.52 -14.06 13.99
CA SER A 33 9.43 -15.21 14.87
C SER A 33 8.02 -15.38 15.43
N GLN A 34 7.83 -16.30 16.38
CA GLN A 34 6.56 -16.52 17.07
C GLN A 34 6.17 -15.35 17.99
N VAL A 35 7.10 -14.45 18.32
CA VAL A 35 6.85 -13.29 19.19
C VAL A 35 6.21 -12.17 18.38
N ARG A 36 5.13 -11.57 18.89
CA ARG A 36 4.45 -10.44 18.25
C ARG A 36 5.42 -9.27 18.10
N MET A 37 5.57 -8.78 16.87
CA MET A 37 6.46 -7.68 16.53
C MET A 37 6.04 -6.36 17.19
N ALA A 38 7.02 -5.58 17.64
CA ALA A 38 6.80 -4.26 18.20
C ALA A 38 6.35 -3.25 17.12
N PRO A 39 5.62 -2.18 17.50
CA PRO A 39 5.32 -1.07 16.61
C PRO A 39 6.58 -0.43 16.00
N GLY A 40 6.41 0.32 14.91
CA GLY A 40 7.50 1.09 14.29
C GLY A 40 8.38 0.33 13.28
N LEU A 41 8.13 -0.96 13.02
CA LEU A 41 8.93 -1.78 12.07
C LEU A 41 8.49 -1.67 10.60
N ALA A 42 7.55 -0.77 10.27
CA ALA A 42 7.19 -0.54 8.87
C ALA A 42 8.40 -0.11 8.04
N TYR A 43 8.48 -0.65 6.82
CA TYR A 43 9.51 -0.50 5.79
C TYR A 43 10.83 -1.23 6.05
N PHE A 44 11.02 -1.84 7.23
CA PHE A 44 12.21 -2.64 7.47
C PHE A 44 12.19 -3.92 6.61
N PRO A 45 13.35 -4.34 6.08
CA PRO A 45 13.49 -5.68 5.54
C PRO A 45 13.28 -6.70 6.66
N ALA A 46 12.72 -7.84 6.30
CA ALA A 46 12.43 -8.92 7.21
C ALA A 46 12.60 -10.28 6.53
N ARG A 47 12.95 -11.28 7.34
CA ARG A 47 13.13 -12.66 6.93
C ARG A 47 12.33 -13.58 7.84
N VAL A 48 11.71 -14.59 7.26
CA VAL A 48 10.87 -15.53 8.00
C VAL A 48 11.02 -16.93 7.42
N LYS A 49 11.02 -17.94 8.30
CA LYS A 49 11.02 -19.35 7.93
C LYS A 49 9.69 -19.98 8.30
N GLY A 50 9.10 -20.72 7.37
CA GLY A 50 7.74 -21.22 7.54
C GLY A 50 7.17 -21.79 6.25
N GLN A 51 5.85 -21.82 6.15
CA GLN A 51 5.13 -22.42 5.02
C GLN A 51 3.89 -21.60 4.69
N PHE A 52 3.57 -21.47 3.41
CA PHE A 52 2.32 -20.84 2.97
C PHE A 52 1.10 -21.73 3.27
N GLU A 53 0.01 -21.11 3.70
CA GLU A 53 -1.30 -21.76 3.91
C GLU A 53 -2.26 -21.28 2.81
N ALA A 54 -2.17 -21.89 1.63
CA ALA A 54 -2.92 -21.49 0.43
C ALA A 54 -4.45 -21.50 0.61
N GLN A 55 -4.96 -22.35 1.50
CA GLN A 55 -6.38 -22.46 1.82
C GLN A 55 -6.98 -21.19 2.46
N TYR A 56 -6.14 -20.31 3.02
CA TYR A 56 -6.56 -19.04 3.61
C TYR A 56 -6.09 -17.84 2.79
N GLN A 57 -5.73 -18.06 1.53
CA GLN A 57 -5.33 -16.99 0.62
C GLN A 57 -6.53 -16.09 0.30
N ILE A 58 -6.28 -14.79 0.30
CA ILE A 58 -7.22 -13.77 -0.14
C ILE A 58 -6.64 -12.97 -1.31
N LEU A 59 -7.54 -12.42 -2.10
CA LEU A 59 -7.25 -11.54 -3.23
C LEU A 59 -7.75 -10.15 -2.91
N LEU A 60 -6.82 -9.21 -2.75
CA LEU A 60 -7.20 -7.81 -2.54
C LEU A 60 -7.55 -7.16 -3.87
N ASP A 61 -8.81 -6.77 -4.01
CA ASP A 61 -9.41 -6.26 -5.24
C ASP A 61 -8.99 -4.81 -5.58
N ASN A 62 -9.37 -4.38 -6.78
CA ASN A 62 -9.21 -3.02 -7.30
C ASN A 62 -7.75 -2.52 -7.29
N ARG A 63 -6.80 -3.42 -7.52
CA ARG A 63 -5.38 -3.07 -7.68
C ARG A 63 -5.11 -2.79 -9.14
N VAL A 64 -4.79 -1.53 -9.47
CA VAL A 64 -4.50 -1.12 -10.83
C VAL A 64 -2.99 -1.12 -11.06
N HIS A 65 -2.55 -1.85 -12.08
CA HIS A 65 -1.18 -1.85 -12.58
C HIS A 65 -1.20 -1.63 -14.09
N GLU A 66 -0.45 -0.64 -14.58
CA GLU A 66 -0.36 -0.31 -16.02
C GLU A 66 -1.72 -0.25 -16.75
N GLY A 67 -2.72 0.37 -16.10
CA GLY A 67 -4.07 0.52 -16.65
C GLY A 67 -4.94 -0.73 -16.58
N ARG A 68 -4.45 -1.84 -16.04
CA ARG A 68 -5.20 -3.08 -15.85
C ARG A 68 -5.61 -3.27 -14.40
N VAL A 69 -6.86 -3.63 -14.18
CA VAL A 69 -7.37 -4.01 -12.85
C VAL A 69 -6.92 -5.43 -12.53
N GLY A 70 -6.61 -5.68 -11.27
CA GLY A 70 -6.20 -6.98 -10.78
C GLY A 70 -6.24 -7.05 -9.26
N TYR A 71 -5.53 -8.06 -8.74
CA TYR A 71 -5.54 -8.43 -7.34
C TYR A 71 -4.13 -8.42 -6.78
N ASP A 72 -3.96 -7.95 -5.54
CA ASP A 72 -2.79 -8.33 -4.75
C ASP A 72 -3.08 -9.68 -4.09
N VAL A 73 -2.18 -10.63 -4.25
CA VAL A 73 -2.31 -11.98 -3.69
C VAL A 73 -1.73 -12.00 -2.27
N LEU A 74 -2.59 -12.22 -1.28
CA LEU A 74 -2.17 -12.27 0.12
C LEU A 74 -2.39 -13.66 0.69
N THR A 75 -1.30 -14.30 1.09
CA THR A 75 -1.32 -15.67 1.61
C THR A 75 -0.75 -15.69 3.02
N PRO A 76 -1.45 -16.28 4.01
CA PRO A 76 -0.88 -16.49 5.32
C PRO A 76 0.35 -17.40 5.24
N PHE A 77 1.38 -17.02 5.99
CA PHE A 77 2.61 -17.79 6.12
C PHE A 77 2.77 -18.20 7.58
N ARG A 78 2.57 -19.49 7.85
CA ARG A 78 2.74 -20.07 9.18
C ARG A 78 4.22 -20.12 9.52
N ILE A 79 4.59 -19.36 10.55
CA ILE A 79 5.96 -19.29 11.02
C ILE A 79 6.32 -20.64 11.65
N GLN A 80 7.52 -21.14 11.38
CA GLN A 80 7.96 -22.45 11.86
C GLN A 80 7.92 -22.54 13.40
N ASN A 81 7.66 -23.74 13.93
CA ASN A 81 7.70 -24.07 15.36
C ASN A 81 6.65 -23.34 16.21
N GLY A 82 5.45 -23.07 15.69
CA GLY A 82 4.35 -22.55 16.48
C GLY A 82 3.09 -22.20 15.67
N HIS A 83 2.27 -21.33 16.24
CA HIS A 83 0.94 -20.98 15.71
C HIS A 83 0.86 -19.55 15.15
N MET A 84 1.93 -18.75 15.26
CA MET A 84 1.96 -17.39 14.71
C MET A 84 2.02 -17.42 13.17
N ARG A 85 1.21 -16.59 12.54
CA ARG A 85 1.26 -16.32 11.09
C ARG A 85 1.73 -14.91 10.82
N ILE A 86 2.33 -14.69 9.66
CA ILE A 86 2.43 -13.38 9.05
C ILE A 86 1.73 -13.42 7.71
N LEU A 87 0.96 -12.38 7.38
CA LEU A 87 0.35 -12.28 6.05
C LEU A 87 1.44 -11.86 5.06
N VAL A 88 1.53 -12.54 3.92
CA VAL A 88 2.53 -12.24 2.90
C VAL A 88 1.82 -11.72 1.65
N ASN A 89 2.14 -10.49 1.24
CA ASN A 89 1.76 -9.97 -0.06
C ASN A 89 2.75 -10.50 -1.09
N ARG A 90 2.28 -11.42 -1.91
CA ARG A 90 3.07 -12.11 -2.93
C ARG A 90 3.14 -11.34 -4.23
N GLY A 91 2.40 -10.25 -4.37
CA GLY A 91 2.41 -9.39 -5.56
C GLY A 91 1.07 -9.38 -6.28
N TRP A 92 1.05 -8.67 -7.39
CA TRP A 92 -0.11 -8.39 -8.21
C TRP A 92 -0.30 -9.41 -9.33
N VAL A 93 -1.56 -9.74 -9.61
CA VAL A 93 -1.99 -10.54 -10.76
C VAL A 93 -3.16 -9.85 -11.47
N PRO A 94 -3.25 -9.92 -12.81
CA PRO A 94 -4.36 -9.32 -13.54
C PRO A 94 -5.68 -9.99 -13.17
N MET A 95 -6.76 -9.20 -13.18
CA MET A 95 -8.10 -9.74 -13.10
C MET A 95 -8.38 -10.56 -14.37
N GLY A 96 -9.02 -11.72 -14.19
CA GLY A 96 -9.52 -12.51 -15.29
C GLY A 96 -10.68 -11.82 -16.02
N PRO A 97 -11.42 -12.55 -16.88
CA PRO A 97 -12.54 -11.99 -17.64
C PRO A 97 -13.69 -11.51 -16.74
N SER A 98 -13.81 -12.05 -15.53
CA SER A 98 -14.81 -11.63 -14.55
C SER A 98 -14.33 -11.93 -13.12
N ARG A 99 -14.96 -11.29 -12.12
CA ARG A 99 -14.72 -11.58 -10.69
C ARG A 99 -15.21 -12.96 -10.26
N SER A 100 -16.04 -13.62 -11.06
CA SER A 100 -16.47 -15.01 -10.84
C SER A 100 -15.45 -16.05 -11.33
N GLN A 101 -14.46 -15.63 -12.13
CA GLN A 101 -13.39 -16.49 -12.64
C GLN A 101 -12.06 -16.03 -12.07
N LEU A 102 -11.73 -16.54 -10.88
CA LEU A 102 -10.48 -16.21 -10.19
C LEU A 102 -9.26 -16.80 -10.92
N PRO A 103 -8.11 -16.10 -10.90
CA PRO A 103 -6.88 -16.65 -11.45
C PRO A 103 -6.46 -17.92 -10.69
N VAL A 104 -5.92 -18.89 -11.41
CA VAL A 104 -5.28 -20.07 -10.81
C VAL A 104 -3.90 -19.66 -10.32
N LEU A 105 -3.68 -19.77 -9.01
CA LEU A 105 -2.48 -19.26 -8.35
C LEU A 105 -1.73 -20.40 -7.67
N GLU A 106 -0.55 -20.71 -8.16
CA GLU A 106 0.32 -21.69 -7.55
C GLU A 106 0.89 -21.14 -6.24
N THR A 107 1.06 -22.00 -5.24
CA THR A 107 1.62 -21.62 -3.94
C THR A 107 2.64 -22.66 -3.51
N PRO A 108 3.87 -22.26 -3.16
CA PRO A 108 4.88 -23.21 -2.70
C PRO A 108 4.39 -23.95 -1.45
N GLY A 109 4.30 -25.28 -1.55
CA GLY A 109 3.76 -26.14 -0.50
C GLY A 109 4.79 -26.57 0.55
N GLN A 110 6.07 -26.19 0.43
CA GLN A 110 7.15 -26.66 1.30
C GLN A 110 7.59 -25.60 2.32
N VAL A 111 8.27 -26.04 3.39
CA VAL A 111 8.91 -25.12 4.34
C VAL A 111 10.06 -24.41 3.65
N GLN A 112 10.07 -23.09 3.72
CA GLN A 112 11.08 -22.25 3.06
C GLN A 112 11.40 -21.01 3.89
N ILE A 113 12.50 -20.37 3.53
CA ILE A 113 12.88 -19.05 4.04
C ILE A 113 12.49 -18.03 2.98
N ILE A 114 11.69 -17.04 3.37
CA ILE A 114 11.33 -15.91 2.50
C ILE A 114 11.84 -14.61 3.10
N SER A 115 12.09 -13.63 2.24
CA SER A 115 12.45 -12.27 2.62
C SER A 115 11.54 -11.26 1.92
N GLY A 116 11.50 -10.06 2.47
CA GLY A 116 10.65 -8.99 2.00
C GLY A 116 10.70 -7.75 2.88
N HIS A 117 9.85 -6.78 2.61
CA HIS A 117 9.71 -5.56 3.44
C HIS A 117 8.39 -5.56 4.20
N LEU A 118 8.46 -5.19 5.47
CA LEU A 118 7.26 -5.05 6.31
C LEU A 118 6.49 -3.80 5.91
N TYR A 119 5.17 -3.90 5.86
CA TYR A 119 4.31 -2.73 5.83
C TYR A 119 3.08 -2.96 6.72
N ARG A 120 2.50 -1.85 7.19
CA ARG A 120 1.24 -1.87 7.94
C ARG A 120 0.13 -1.39 7.01
N PRO A 121 -0.91 -2.19 6.76
CA PRO A 121 -2.10 -1.72 6.06
C PRO A 121 -2.74 -0.55 6.83
N PRO A 122 -3.41 0.40 6.14
CA PRO A 122 -4.16 1.45 6.80
C PRO A 122 -5.16 0.89 7.82
N GLU A 123 -5.29 1.54 8.98
CA GLU A 123 -6.22 1.11 10.04
C GLU A 123 -7.68 1.47 9.73
N ARG A 124 -7.92 2.39 8.81
CA ARG A 124 -9.27 2.82 8.41
C ARG A 124 -9.38 2.86 6.91
N TYR A 125 -10.44 2.25 6.41
CA TYR A 125 -10.86 2.33 5.03
C TYR A 125 -12.26 2.94 4.97
N PHE A 126 -12.47 3.81 4.00
CA PHE A 126 -13.82 4.16 3.61
C PHE A 126 -14.35 3.00 2.77
N SER A 127 -15.26 2.21 3.33
CA SER A 127 -15.93 1.13 2.61
C SER A 127 -17.38 1.51 2.37
N LEU A 128 -17.85 1.33 1.13
CA LEU A 128 -19.26 1.40 0.76
C LEU A 128 -19.91 0.01 0.83
N GLU A 129 -19.18 -1.03 1.28
CA GLU A 129 -19.71 -2.37 1.43
C GLU A 129 -20.74 -2.42 2.56
N LYS A 130 -21.92 -2.97 2.25
CA LYS A 130 -22.98 -3.19 3.25
C LYS A 130 -22.68 -4.37 4.16
N MET A 131 -21.86 -5.32 3.70
CA MET A 131 -21.41 -6.49 4.44
C MET A 131 -19.90 -6.62 4.30
N LEU A 132 -19.22 -6.80 5.43
CA LEU A 132 -17.78 -7.02 5.46
C LEU A 132 -17.48 -8.47 5.04
N PRO A 133 -16.44 -8.72 4.23
CA PRO A 133 -16.10 -10.07 3.80
C PRO A 133 -15.60 -10.92 4.97
N THR A 134 -15.92 -12.20 4.90
CA THR A 134 -15.45 -13.27 5.79
C THR A 134 -14.31 -14.04 5.13
N LEU A 135 -13.67 -14.97 5.83
CA LEU A 135 -12.67 -15.84 5.19
C LEU A 135 -13.26 -16.85 4.19
N ALA A 136 -14.58 -17.04 4.16
CA ALA A 136 -15.24 -17.77 3.08
C ALA A 136 -15.16 -17.00 1.75
N ASP A 137 -15.03 -15.67 1.82
CA ASP A 137 -14.86 -14.82 0.66
C ASP A 137 -13.39 -14.75 0.27
N THR A 138 -13.05 -15.23 -0.93
CA THR A 138 -11.67 -15.13 -1.43
C THR A 138 -11.30 -13.69 -1.80
N ILE A 139 -12.27 -12.86 -2.21
CA ILE A 139 -12.03 -11.49 -2.68
C ILE A 139 -12.34 -10.48 -1.58
N TRP A 140 -11.37 -9.61 -1.28
CA TRP A 140 -11.47 -8.59 -0.25
C TRP A 140 -11.17 -7.21 -0.85
N GLN A 141 -12.01 -6.19 -0.62
CA GLN A 141 -11.69 -4.85 -1.10
C GLN A 141 -10.61 -4.17 -0.26
N ASN A 142 -10.66 -4.38 1.06
CA ASN A 142 -9.78 -3.74 2.03
C ASN A 142 -9.21 -4.78 2.99
N LEU A 143 -7.93 -4.60 3.34
CA LEU A 143 -7.25 -5.46 4.30
C LEU A 143 -7.32 -4.87 5.71
N ASP A 144 -8.16 -5.46 6.53
CA ASP A 144 -8.15 -5.26 7.97
C ASP A 144 -7.48 -6.48 8.63
N LEU A 145 -6.31 -6.28 9.24
CA LEU A 145 -5.55 -7.36 9.86
C LEU A 145 -6.22 -7.90 11.13
N GLU A 146 -6.91 -7.06 11.90
CA GLU A 146 -7.58 -7.48 13.13
C GLU A 146 -8.85 -8.27 12.78
N ARG A 147 -9.58 -7.86 11.74
CA ARG A 147 -10.68 -8.68 11.19
C ARG A 147 -10.16 -10.01 10.66
N PHE A 148 -9.11 -9.99 9.84
CA PHE A 148 -8.51 -11.22 9.30
C PHE A 148 -8.10 -12.17 10.42
N HIS A 149 -7.42 -11.66 11.45
CA HIS A 149 -7.05 -12.42 12.65
C HIS A 149 -8.28 -13.05 13.34
N THR A 150 -9.35 -12.28 13.53
CA THR A 150 -10.58 -12.73 14.20
C THR A 150 -11.26 -13.85 13.41
N GLU A 151 -11.40 -13.69 12.10
CA GLU A 151 -12.00 -14.69 11.22
C GLU A 151 -11.12 -15.95 11.12
N ALA A 152 -9.80 -15.79 11.11
CA ALA A 152 -8.85 -16.90 10.91
C ALA A 152 -8.67 -17.77 12.17
N GLY A 153 -8.95 -17.23 13.35
CA GLY A 153 -8.86 -17.97 14.61
C GLY A 153 -7.43 -18.35 15.02
N TYR A 154 -6.40 -17.69 14.47
CA TYR A 154 -5.00 -17.91 14.84
C TYR A 154 -4.25 -16.59 15.04
N PRO A 155 -3.19 -16.57 15.88
CA PRO A 155 -2.42 -15.35 16.12
C PRO A 155 -1.71 -14.88 14.84
N LEU A 156 -1.76 -13.57 14.60
CA LEU A 156 -1.24 -12.91 13.41
C LEU A 156 -0.30 -11.77 13.79
N GLN A 157 0.81 -11.65 13.06
CA GLN A 157 1.71 -10.51 13.16
C GLN A 157 1.01 -9.21 12.72
N PRO A 158 1.29 -8.06 13.37
CA PRO A 158 0.62 -6.78 13.09
C PRO A 158 1.15 -6.07 11.82
N TYR A 159 1.75 -6.83 10.92
CA TYR A 159 2.40 -6.38 9.69
C TYR A 159 2.16 -7.38 8.57
N VAL A 160 2.20 -6.89 7.34
CA VAL A 160 2.25 -7.70 6.12
C VAL A 160 3.68 -7.69 5.61
N LEU A 161 4.18 -8.84 5.19
CA LEU A 161 5.46 -8.97 4.50
C LEU A 161 5.24 -8.87 2.99
N ARG A 162 5.77 -7.84 2.35
CA ARG A 162 5.83 -7.78 0.88
C ARG A 162 7.01 -8.60 0.39
N LEU A 163 6.73 -9.68 -0.31
CA LEU A 163 7.73 -10.66 -0.76
C LEU A 163 8.73 -10.05 -1.76
N ASP A 164 10.01 -10.34 -1.59
CA ASP A 164 11.05 -9.90 -2.54
C ASP A 164 10.89 -10.55 -3.92
N VAL A 165 11.31 -9.82 -4.95
CA VAL A 165 11.32 -10.29 -6.34
C VAL A 165 12.28 -11.47 -6.50
N GLY A 166 11.90 -12.45 -7.33
CA GLY A 166 12.70 -13.65 -7.61
C GLY A 166 12.52 -14.81 -6.61
N LEU A 167 11.73 -14.63 -5.55
CA LEU A 167 11.42 -15.72 -4.61
C LEU A 167 10.30 -16.65 -5.13
N PRO A 168 10.29 -17.94 -4.74
CA PRO A 168 9.22 -18.85 -5.11
C PRO A 168 7.83 -18.33 -4.71
N GLY A 169 6.92 -18.31 -5.67
CA GLY A 169 5.55 -17.85 -5.47
C GLY A 169 5.36 -16.34 -5.46
N VAL A 170 6.37 -15.54 -5.83
CA VAL A 170 6.20 -14.10 -6.08
C VAL A 170 5.52 -13.85 -7.43
N TYR A 171 4.61 -12.88 -7.44
CA TYR A 171 3.94 -12.31 -8.61
C TYR A 171 4.48 -10.90 -8.89
N GLN A 172 3.83 -10.14 -9.77
CA GLN A 172 4.33 -8.83 -10.16
C GLN A 172 4.31 -7.86 -8.97
N GLN A 173 5.47 -7.48 -8.45
CA GLN A 173 5.53 -6.52 -7.35
C GLN A 173 5.21 -5.12 -7.87
N LEU A 174 4.21 -4.49 -7.25
CA LEU A 174 3.95 -3.07 -7.47
C LEU A 174 5.01 -2.29 -6.69
N SER A 175 5.75 -1.43 -7.37
CA SER A 175 6.69 -0.52 -6.74
C SER A 175 5.99 0.20 -5.58
N PRO A 176 6.64 0.33 -4.41
CA PRO A 176 6.10 1.15 -3.34
C PRO A 176 5.72 2.53 -3.88
N ARG A 177 4.53 3.04 -3.52
CA ARG A 177 4.06 4.35 -3.99
C ARG A 177 4.87 5.54 -3.44
N TYR A 178 5.90 5.28 -2.64
CA TYR A 178 6.77 6.29 -2.05
C TYR A 178 7.91 6.56 -3.02
N SER A 179 7.74 7.57 -3.87
CA SER A 179 8.78 8.06 -4.77
C SER A 179 8.78 9.58 -4.81
N ASP A 180 9.91 10.19 -5.16
CA ASP A 180 10.02 11.65 -5.29
C ASP A 180 9.02 12.24 -6.28
N GLN A 181 8.70 11.50 -7.35
CA GLN A 181 7.68 11.89 -8.33
C GLN A 181 6.29 12.11 -7.70
N TRP A 182 6.01 11.48 -6.56
CA TRP A 182 4.78 11.69 -5.81
C TRP A 182 4.80 13.01 -5.02
N VAL A 183 5.95 13.38 -4.45
CA VAL A 183 6.17 14.66 -3.77
C VAL A 183 6.13 15.81 -4.78
N ASP A 184 6.85 15.66 -5.89
CA ASP A 184 7.00 16.70 -6.90
C ASP A 184 5.69 17.05 -7.61
N ARG A 185 4.78 16.08 -7.77
CA ARG A 185 3.42 16.35 -8.26
C ARG A 185 2.70 17.39 -7.40
N HIS A 186 2.78 17.27 -6.08
CA HIS A 186 2.17 18.24 -5.17
C HIS A 186 2.88 19.60 -5.22
N ARG A 187 4.21 19.64 -5.35
CA ARG A 187 4.96 20.90 -5.56
C ARG A 187 4.55 21.59 -6.87
N GLY A 188 4.42 20.83 -7.96
CA GLY A 188 3.95 21.34 -9.26
C GLY A 188 2.55 21.93 -9.18
N TYR A 189 1.62 21.26 -8.51
CA TYR A 189 0.27 21.82 -8.28
C TYR A 189 0.29 23.10 -7.43
N ALA A 190 1.20 23.21 -6.45
CA ALA A 190 1.33 24.45 -5.68
C ALA A 190 1.73 25.64 -6.57
N VAL A 191 2.71 25.44 -7.46
CA VAL A 191 3.14 26.46 -8.44
C VAL A 191 1.98 26.88 -9.34
N GLN A 192 1.20 25.92 -9.85
CA GLN A 192 0.01 26.22 -10.66
C GLN A 192 -1.00 27.10 -9.91
N TRP A 193 -1.30 26.79 -8.65
CA TRP A 193 -2.25 27.57 -7.84
C TRP A 193 -1.76 28.98 -7.50
N PHE A 194 -0.45 29.16 -7.29
CA PHE A 194 0.12 30.50 -7.12
C PHE A 194 0.15 31.28 -8.43
N GLY A 195 0.49 30.63 -9.54
CA GLY A 195 0.43 31.22 -10.88
C GLY A 195 -0.96 31.71 -11.24
N LEU A 196 -2.00 30.89 -11.03
CA LEU A 196 -3.39 31.29 -11.27
C LEU A 196 -3.80 32.50 -10.42
N ALA A 197 -3.42 32.51 -9.13
CA ALA A 197 -3.70 33.64 -8.25
C ALA A 197 -2.99 34.92 -8.72
N LEU A 198 -1.75 34.81 -9.22
CA LEU A 198 -1.00 35.94 -9.77
C LEU A 198 -1.65 36.49 -11.05
N VAL A 199 -2.08 35.63 -11.97
CA VAL A 199 -2.79 36.04 -13.19
C VAL A 199 -4.08 36.79 -12.86
N VAL A 200 -4.88 36.28 -11.91
CA VAL A 200 -6.11 36.95 -11.46
C VAL A 200 -5.80 38.31 -10.81
N LEU A 201 -4.75 38.40 -10.00
CA LEU A 201 -4.32 39.65 -9.37
C LEU A 201 -3.92 40.70 -10.42
N ILE A 202 -3.03 40.32 -11.35
CA ILE A 202 -2.57 41.22 -12.42
C ILE A 202 -3.75 41.66 -13.29
N GLY A 203 -4.61 40.73 -13.71
CA GLY A 203 -5.81 41.03 -14.50
C GLY A 203 -6.74 42.01 -13.78
N SER A 204 -6.97 41.80 -12.49
CA SER A 204 -7.80 42.70 -11.67
C SER A 204 -7.21 44.10 -11.56
N VAL A 205 -5.89 44.21 -11.36
CA VAL A 205 -5.18 45.51 -11.28
C VAL A 205 -5.25 46.24 -12.62
N VAL A 206 -4.99 45.56 -13.74
CA VAL A 206 -5.06 46.15 -15.09
C VAL A 206 -6.48 46.61 -15.41
N LEU A 207 -7.50 45.81 -15.12
CA LEU A 207 -8.90 46.19 -15.32
C LEU A 207 -9.30 47.40 -14.46
N ALA A 208 -8.90 47.42 -13.19
CA ALA A 208 -9.17 48.55 -12.31
C ALA A 208 -8.49 49.84 -12.79
N TRP A 209 -7.24 49.73 -13.29
CA TRP A 209 -6.51 50.87 -13.84
C TRP A 209 -7.15 51.41 -15.13
N THR A 210 -7.51 50.54 -16.08
CA THR A 210 -8.16 50.97 -17.33
C THR A 210 -9.55 51.56 -17.11
N HIS A 211 -10.31 51.11 -16.09
CA HIS A 211 -11.58 51.73 -15.72
C HIS A 211 -11.44 53.11 -15.08
N ARG A 212 -10.35 53.37 -14.35
CA ARG A 212 -10.08 54.70 -13.76
C ARG A 212 -9.62 55.73 -14.78
N VAL A 213 -8.87 55.31 -15.80
CA VAL A 213 -8.38 56.21 -16.87
C VAL A 213 -9.50 56.63 -17.85
N LYS A 214 -10.57 55.83 -17.96
CA LYS A 214 -11.73 56.12 -18.82
C LYS A 214 -12.81 57.00 -18.18
N ARG A 215 -12.67 57.38 -16.90
CA ARG A 215 -13.56 58.33 -16.21
C ARG A 215 -12.84 59.66 -16.06
#